data_AF-A0A6S6P0G3-F1
#
_entry.id   AF-A0A6S6P0G3-F1
#
_cell.length_a   1.000
_cell.length_b   1.000
_cell.length_c   1.000
_cell.angle_alpha   90.00
_cell.angle_beta   90.00
_cell.angle_gamma   90.00
#
_symmetry.space_group_name_H-M   'P 1'
#
loop_
_entity.id
_entity.type
_entity.pdbx_description
1 polymer ?
#
loop_
_entity_poly.entity_id
_entity_poly.type
_entity_poly.pdbx_seq_one_letter_code
_entity_poly.pdbx_strand_id
1 'polypeptide(L)'
;MANVRTGVARVAETVLTERGAVRPVDILVGLGWIASPTTERRIQVDGAKIVEVAEALRHWAIERGLEERDGDYGDVTFTSDGDPNVERAYRTHWAPAGHVEPEKPRPRPKKLTVLAADHAWECALCGEDGDFFLEGKSGGVCLDCADLGHLEFLPSGDAALTGRARKASRLSAVVVMWNLRRNRYERQGILAEPAAIEQAARECLSDADVRARRRARDTTRRAVEDQRFQGEFAAAIREQFPGCPPERAEAIALHRPRQWPGRQECHGTEAGSRRGPPRGGRVRPPCRHRL
;
A
#
# COMPACT_ATOMS: atom_id res chain seq x y z
N MET A 1 6.24 -12.77 -37.82
CA MET A 1 5.53 -13.04 -36.54
C MET A 1 6.36 -14.05 -35.78
N ALA A 2 7.03 -13.64 -34.71
CA ALA A 2 7.79 -14.58 -33.88
C ALA A 2 6.84 -15.64 -33.32
N ASN A 3 7.19 -16.91 -33.47
CA ASN A 3 6.42 -18.03 -32.94
C ASN A 3 6.23 -17.81 -31.42
N VAL A 4 5.00 -17.96 -30.92
CA VAL A 4 4.67 -17.82 -29.49
C VAL A 4 5.65 -18.61 -28.63
N ARG A 5 6.04 -19.81 -29.06
CA ARG A 5 7.06 -20.64 -28.39
C ARG A 5 8.42 -19.94 -28.24
N THR A 6 8.91 -19.29 -29.29
CA THR A 6 10.20 -18.56 -29.26
C THR A 6 10.12 -17.35 -28.33
N GLY A 7 8.98 -16.66 -28.33
CA GLY A 7 8.73 -15.54 -27.42
C GLY A 7 8.70 -15.97 -25.96
N VAL A 8 7.96 -17.04 -25.67
CA VAL A 8 7.85 -17.65 -24.33
C VAL A 8 9.23 -18.08 -23.83
N ALA A 9 9.99 -18.82 -24.64
CA ALA A 9 11.31 -19.32 -24.25
C ALA A 9 12.29 -18.19 -23.88
N ARG A 10 12.32 -17.11 -24.67
CA ARG A 10 13.18 -15.94 -24.41
C ARG A 10 12.82 -15.25 -23.09
N VAL A 11 11.53 -15.02 -22.86
CA VAL A 11 11.06 -14.36 -21.63
C VAL A 11 11.28 -15.27 -20.43
N ALA A 12 10.98 -16.56 -20.55
CA ALA A 12 11.16 -17.55 -19.50
C ALA A 12 12.61 -17.64 -19.04
N GLU A 13 13.58 -17.63 -19.97
CA GLU A 13 15.02 -17.62 -19.63
C GLU A 13 15.42 -16.37 -18.82
N THR A 14 14.90 -15.21 -19.24
CA THR A 14 15.18 -13.94 -18.55
C THR A 14 14.60 -13.96 -17.13
N VAL A 15 13.34 -14.37 -17.00
CA VAL A 15 12.63 -14.43 -15.72
C VAL A 15 13.26 -15.47 -14.78
N LEU A 16 13.66 -16.64 -15.30
CA LEU A 16 14.32 -17.68 -14.52
C LEU A 16 15.64 -17.17 -13.95
N THR A 17 16.43 -16.44 -14.75
CA THR A 17 17.70 -15.86 -14.31
C THR A 17 17.51 -14.79 -13.23
N GLU A 18 16.48 -13.95 -13.36
CA GLU A 18 16.23 -12.85 -12.43
C GLU A 18 15.55 -13.28 -11.12
N ARG A 19 14.65 -14.26 -11.18
CA ARG A 19 13.75 -14.62 -10.07
C ARG A 19 13.91 -16.05 -9.56
N GLY A 20 14.61 -16.91 -10.29
CA GLY A 20 14.79 -18.32 -9.94
C GLY A 20 13.56 -19.21 -10.19
N ALA A 21 12.41 -18.65 -10.58
CA ALA A 21 11.19 -19.37 -10.94
C ALA A 21 10.42 -18.59 -12.02
N VAL A 22 9.61 -19.31 -12.80
CA VAL A 22 8.82 -18.74 -13.91
C VAL A 22 7.34 -19.08 -13.75
N ARG A 23 6.47 -18.07 -13.86
CA ARG A 23 5.01 -18.23 -13.90
C ARG A 23 4.45 -17.77 -15.25
N PRO A 24 3.26 -18.24 -15.67
CA PRO A 24 2.62 -17.76 -16.89
C PRO A 24 2.36 -16.25 -16.86
N VAL A 25 2.03 -15.68 -15.71
CA VAL A 25 1.86 -14.22 -15.58
C VAL A 25 3.14 -13.45 -15.90
N ASP A 26 4.31 -13.98 -15.55
CA ASP A 26 5.59 -13.34 -15.86
C ASP A 26 5.86 -13.35 -17.38
N ILE A 27 5.41 -14.41 -18.07
CA ILE A 27 5.46 -14.50 -19.53
C ILE A 27 4.52 -13.49 -20.18
N LEU A 28 3.28 -13.36 -19.69
CA LEU A 28 2.33 -12.38 -20.21
C LEU A 28 2.85 -10.94 -20.06
N VAL A 29 3.51 -10.62 -18.94
CA VAL A 29 4.19 -9.33 -18.74
C VAL A 29 5.35 -9.15 -19.73
N GLY A 30 6.24 -10.14 -19.85
CA GLY A 30 7.42 -10.03 -20.72
C GLY A 30 7.11 -10.08 -22.22
N LEU A 31 5.94 -10.60 -22.61
CA LEU A 31 5.37 -10.48 -23.96
C LEU A 31 4.63 -9.15 -24.20
N GLY A 32 4.44 -8.35 -23.15
CA GLY A 32 3.77 -7.05 -23.21
C GLY A 32 2.24 -7.13 -23.30
N TRP A 33 1.63 -8.25 -22.94
CA TRP A 33 0.17 -8.41 -22.98
C TRP A 33 -0.52 -7.88 -21.72
N ILE A 34 0.23 -7.76 -20.61
CA ILE A 34 -0.22 -7.10 -19.39
C ILE A 34 0.89 -6.17 -18.86
N ALA A 35 0.50 -5.01 -18.33
CA ALA A 35 1.44 -3.99 -17.87
C ALA A 35 2.09 -4.33 -16.51
N SER A 36 1.42 -5.15 -15.69
CA SER A 36 1.89 -5.53 -14.35
C SER A 36 1.19 -6.81 -13.87
N PRO A 37 1.88 -7.68 -13.11
CA PRO A 37 1.28 -8.83 -12.42
C PRO A 37 0.43 -8.33 -11.25
N THR A 38 -0.73 -7.73 -11.55
CA THR A 38 -1.60 -7.14 -10.53
C THR A 38 -2.67 -8.14 -10.15
N THR A 39 -2.67 -8.59 -8.91
CA THR A 39 -3.63 -9.57 -8.36
C THR A 39 -5.05 -9.00 -8.15
N GLU A 40 -5.25 -7.70 -8.34
CA GLU A 40 -6.54 -7.03 -8.08
C GLU A 40 -7.44 -6.89 -9.32
N ARG A 41 -6.92 -7.10 -10.54
CA ARG A 41 -7.71 -6.98 -11.78
C ARG A 41 -7.75 -8.32 -12.48
N ARG A 42 -8.96 -8.80 -12.79
CA ARG A 42 -9.18 -9.95 -13.67
C ARG A 42 -8.42 -9.72 -14.97
N ILE A 43 -7.62 -10.72 -15.37
CA ILE A 43 -6.78 -10.59 -16.55
C ILE A 43 -7.70 -10.65 -17.78
N GLN A 44 -7.75 -9.55 -18.55
CA GLN A 44 -8.55 -9.46 -19.78
C GLN A 44 -7.77 -9.99 -20.99
N VAL A 45 -7.15 -11.17 -20.84
CA VAL A 45 -6.51 -11.87 -21.95
C VAL A 45 -7.41 -13.05 -22.31
N ASP A 46 -7.56 -13.31 -23.61
CA ASP A 46 -8.30 -14.47 -24.11
C ASP A 46 -7.78 -15.77 -23.48
N GLY A 47 -8.68 -16.56 -22.90
CA GLY A 47 -8.42 -17.85 -22.26
C GLY A 47 -7.63 -18.81 -23.15
N ALA A 48 -7.96 -18.88 -24.44
CA ALA A 48 -7.27 -19.77 -25.39
C ALA A 48 -5.78 -19.40 -25.53
N LYS A 49 -5.49 -18.10 -25.49
CA LYS A 49 -4.12 -17.56 -25.60
C LYS A 49 -3.30 -17.83 -24.35
N ILE A 50 -3.95 -17.86 -23.18
CA ILE A 50 -3.31 -18.21 -21.91
C ILE A 50 -2.95 -19.69 -21.90
N VAL A 51 -3.85 -20.55 -22.37
CA VAL A 51 -3.59 -22.00 -22.50
C VAL A 51 -2.42 -22.25 -23.46
N GLU A 52 -2.38 -21.59 -24.62
CA GLU A 52 -1.26 -21.72 -25.57
C GLU A 52 0.09 -21.31 -24.94
N VAL A 53 0.12 -20.20 -24.21
CA VAL A 53 1.32 -19.73 -23.50
C VAL A 53 1.73 -20.70 -22.38
N ALA A 54 0.77 -21.20 -21.61
CA ALA A 54 1.01 -22.15 -20.53
C ALA A 54 1.53 -23.49 -21.05
N GLU A 55 0.99 -23.98 -22.16
CA GLU A 55 1.49 -25.18 -22.83
C GLU A 55 2.90 -24.98 -23.39
N ALA A 56 3.18 -23.84 -24.03
CA ALA A 56 4.52 -23.52 -24.53
C ALA A 56 5.54 -23.42 -23.38
N LEU A 57 5.14 -22.80 -22.26
CA LEU A 57 5.97 -22.68 -21.07
C LEU A 57 6.22 -24.05 -20.42
N ARG A 58 5.19 -24.89 -20.34
CA ARG A 58 5.30 -26.26 -19.81
C ARG A 58 6.30 -27.10 -20.62
N HIS A 59 6.21 -27.08 -21.94
CA HIS A 59 7.16 -27.80 -22.80
C HIS A 59 8.60 -27.30 -22.58
N TRP A 60 8.80 -25.99 -22.57
CA TRP A 60 10.09 -25.36 -22.30
C TRP A 60 10.68 -25.73 -20.93
N ALA A 61 9.82 -25.84 -19.91
CA ALA A 61 10.21 -26.18 -18.55
C ALA A 61 10.60 -27.65 -18.42
N ILE A 62 9.87 -28.56 -19.07
CA ILE A 62 10.19 -29.99 -19.13
C ILE A 62 11.55 -30.20 -19.81
N GLU A 63 11.81 -29.51 -20.93
CA GLU A 63 13.11 -29.57 -21.63
C GLU A 63 14.29 -29.13 -20.75
N ARG A 64 14.05 -28.26 -19.77
CA ARG A 64 15.06 -27.77 -18.80
C ARG A 64 15.12 -28.56 -17.50
N GLY A 65 14.29 -29.58 -17.33
CA GLY A 65 14.23 -30.37 -16.09
C GLY A 65 13.74 -29.54 -14.89
N LEU A 66 12.89 -28.53 -15.11
CA LEU A 66 12.27 -27.77 -14.03
C LEU A 66 11.10 -28.55 -13.43
N GLU A 67 10.88 -28.38 -12.13
CA GLU A 67 9.77 -29.01 -11.42
C GLU A 67 8.50 -28.16 -11.53
N GLU A 68 7.40 -28.82 -11.89
CA GLU A 68 6.06 -28.24 -11.85
C GLU A 68 5.62 -28.12 -10.39
N ARG A 69 5.20 -26.92 -9.99
CA ARG A 69 4.72 -26.63 -8.64
C ARG A 69 3.43 -25.84 -8.71
N ASP A 70 2.52 -26.14 -7.79
CA ASP A 70 1.27 -25.39 -7.65
C ASP A 70 1.47 -24.21 -6.69
N GLY A 71 1.02 -23.03 -7.09
CA GLY A 71 1.07 -21.83 -6.27
C GLY A 71 -0.13 -21.75 -5.34
N ASP A 72 0.09 -21.45 -4.06
CA ASP A 72 -1.00 -21.14 -3.13
C ASP A 72 -1.51 -19.71 -3.38
N TYR A 73 -2.68 -19.62 -3.99
CA TYR A 73 -3.44 -18.39 -4.24
C TYR A 73 -4.76 -18.34 -3.46
N GLY A 74 -5.01 -19.28 -2.53
CA GLY A 74 -6.28 -19.40 -1.82
C GLY A 74 -7.50 -19.46 -2.76
N ASP A 75 -8.57 -18.76 -2.38
CA ASP A 75 -9.86 -18.72 -3.10
C ASP A 75 -9.92 -17.68 -4.25
N VAL A 76 -8.77 -17.18 -4.72
CA VAL A 76 -8.73 -16.20 -5.81
C VAL A 76 -8.98 -16.86 -7.15
N THR A 77 -9.90 -16.30 -7.94
CA THR A 77 -10.12 -16.64 -9.35
C THR A 77 -9.50 -15.58 -10.26
N PHE A 78 -8.76 -16.02 -11.28
CA PHE A 78 -8.04 -15.16 -12.22
C PHE A 78 -8.89 -14.75 -13.43
N THR A 79 -9.80 -15.63 -13.87
CA THR A 79 -10.71 -15.39 -15.00
C THR A 79 -12.12 -15.07 -14.52
N SER A 80 -12.93 -14.48 -15.40
CA SER A 80 -14.33 -14.14 -15.10
C SER A 80 -15.27 -15.34 -15.12
N ASP A 81 -14.95 -16.35 -15.92
CA ASP A 81 -15.70 -17.59 -16.10
C ASP A 81 -15.25 -18.72 -15.16
N GLY A 82 -14.06 -18.60 -14.56
CA GLY A 82 -13.52 -19.58 -13.62
C GLY A 82 -13.21 -20.93 -14.25
N ASP A 83 -12.83 -20.97 -15.53
CA ASP A 83 -12.46 -22.22 -16.21
C ASP A 83 -11.34 -22.94 -15.43
N PRO A 84 -11.56 -24.15 -14.91
CA PRO A 84 -10.58 -24.86 -14.08
C PRO A 84 -9.22 -25.09 -14.76
N ASN A 85 -9.19 -25.24 -16.09
CA ASN A 85 -7.95 -25.46 -16.83
C ASN A 85 -7.13 -24.17 -16.92
N VAL A 86 -7.79 -23.03 -17.16
CA VAL A 86 -7.14 -21.73 -17.23
C VAL A 86 -6.70 -21.28 -15.83
N GLU A 87 -7.53 -21.50 -14.82
CA GLU A 87 -7.18 -21.27 -13.42
C GLU A 87 -5.97 -22.09 -12.98
N ARG A 88 -5.93 -23.40 -13.33
CA ARG A 88 -4.77 -24.24 -13.06
C ARG A 88 -3.53 -23.72 -13.76
N ALA A 89 -3.63 -23.35 -15.03
CA ALA A 89 -2.52 -22.78 -15.77
C ALA A 89 -1.93 -21.56 -15.04
N TYR A 90 -2.76 -20.63 -14.55
CA TYR A 90 -2.28 -19.48 -13.79
C TYR A 90 -1.58 -19.82 -12.47
N ARG A 91 -2.00 -20.90 -11.80
CA ARG A 91 -1.47 -21.29 -10.50
C ARG A 91 -0.16 -22.06 -10.62
N THR A 92 0.07 -22.73 -11.74
CA THR A 92 1.31 -23.47 -11.99
C THR A 92 2.52 -22.55 -12.16
N HIS A 93 3.62 -22.90 -11.50
CA HIS A 93 4.94 -22.29 -11.70
C HIS A 93 6.01 -23.37 -11.87
N TRP A 94 7.12 -22.99 -12.51
CA TRP A 94 8.24 -23.89 -12.77
C TRP A 94 9.52 -23.33 -12.18
N ALA A 95 10.25 -24.17 -11.45
CA ALA A 95 11.50 -23.80 -10.80
C ALA A 95 12.48 -24.99 -10.75
N PRO A 96 13.80 -24.74 -10.61
CA PRO A 96 14.80 -25.80 -10.45
C PRO A 96 14.56 -26.62 -9.18
N ALA A 97 15.00 -27.88 -9.18
CA ALA A 97 15.00 -28.72 -7.98
C ALA A 97 15.80 -28.02 -6.85
N GLY A 98 15.13 -27.78 -5.72
CA GLY A 98 15.71 -27.06 -4.58
C GLY A 98 15.48 -25.53 -4.58
N HIS A 99 14.70 -24.99 -5.53
CA HIS A 99 14.25 -23.60 -5.44
C HIS A 99 13.42 -23.39 -4.17
N VAL A 100 13.83 -22.42 -3.36
CA VAL A 100 13.07 -21.95 -2.21
C VAL A 100 12.38 -20.67 -2.66
N GLU A 101 11.06 -20.75 -2.85
CA GLU A 101 10.24 -19.56 -3.12
C GLU A 101 10.50 -18.55 -2.00
N PRO A 102 10.81 -17.28 -2.32
CA PRO A 102 11.02 -16.27 -1.29
C PRO A 102 9.79 -16.22 -0.39
N GLU A 103 10.00 -16.37 0.93
CA GLU A 103 8.91 -16.35 1.91
C GLU A 103 8.10 -15.08 1.65
N LYS A 104 6.82 -15.24 1.25
CA LYS A 104 5.91 -14.11 1.07
C LYS A 104 6.01 -13.27 2.35
N PRO A 105 6.32 -11.95 2.26
CA PRO A 105 6.42 -11.13 3.45
C PRO A 105 5.15 -11.32 4.26
N ARG A 106 5.28 -11.84 5.49
CA ARG A 106 4.12 -12.10 6.33
C ARG A 106 3.31 -10.80 6.38
N PRO A 107 2.00 -10.85 6.06
CA PRO A 107 1.20 -9.64 6.07
C PRO A 107 1.33 -9.04 7.47
N ARG A 108 1.79 -7.78 7.53
CA ARG A 108 1.91 -7.10 8.81
C ARG A 108 0.53 -7.09 9.45
N PRO A 109 0.41 -7.46 10.74
CA PRO A 109 -0.89 -7.44 11.41
C PRO A 109 -1.50 -6.06 11.25
N LYS A 110 -2.76 -6.02 10.79
CA LYS A 110 -3.48 -4.77 10.58
C LYS A 110 -3.54 -4.06 11.94
N LYS A 111 -3.14 -2.79 11.94
CA LYS A 111 -3.22 -1.96 13.14
C LYS A 111 -4.70 -1.77 13.49
N LEU A 112 -5.06 -1.96 14.76
CA LEU A 112 -6.39 -1.62 15.26
C LEU A 112 -6.71 -0.17 14.86
N THR A 113 -7.85 0.03 14.21
CA THR A 113 -8.26 1.32 13.65
C THR A 113 -9.59 1.71 14.28
N VAL A 114 -9.65 2.94 14.76
CA VAL A 114 -10.83 3.54 15.38
C VAL A 114 -11.23 4.77 14.57
N LEU A 115 -12.52 4.95 14.37
CA LEU A 115 -13.10 6.08 13.66
C LEU A 115 -13.45 7.19 14.66
N ALA A 116 -13.03 8.41 14.38
CA ALA A 116 -13.57 9.59 15.04
C ALA A 116 -14.93 9.95 14.42
N ALA A 117 -15.91 10.21 15.26
CA ALA A 117 -17.25 10.57 14.84
C ALA A 117 -17.26 11.94 14.16
N ASP A 118 -17.77 12.01 12.93
CA ASP A 118 -18.08 13.26 12.22
C ASP A 118 -19.60 13.51 12.13
N HIS A 119 -20.41 12.64 12.71
CA HIS A 119 -21.87 12.70 12.79
C HIS A 119 -22.37 11.99 14.05
N ALA A 120 -23.63 12.27 14.44
CA ALA A 120 -24.30 11.54 15.51
C ALA A 120 -24.46 10.06 15.15
N TRP A 121 -24.14 9.19 16.10
CA TRP A 121 -24.22 7.73 15.98
C TRP A 121 -24.51 7.13 17.36
N GLU A 122 -25.01 5.90 17.38
CA GLU A 122 -25.33 5.17 18.62
C GLU A 122 -24.62 3.82 18.58
N CYS A 123 -24.11 3.38 19.73
CA CYS A 123 -23.47 2.09 19.88
C CYS A 123 -24.48 0.96 19.71
N ALA A 124 -24.17 0.00 18.83
CA ALA A 124 -25.03 -1.15 18.57
C ALA A 124 -25.18 -2.12 19.76
N LEU A 125 -24.41 -1.93 20.85
CA LEU A 125 -24.42 -2.79 22.04
C LEU A 125 -25.05 -2.10 23.26
N CYS A 126 -24.64 -0.88 23.60
CA CYS A 126 -25.16 -0.15 24.77
C CYS A 126 -26.14 0.98 24.42
N GLY A 127 -26.23 1.40 23.16
CA GLY A 127 -27.09 2.51 22.72
C GLY A 127 -26.53 3.92 23.02
N GLU A 128 -25.36 4.03 23.66
CA GLU A 128 -24.72 5.31 23.95
C GLU A 128 -23.95 5.85 22.74
N ASP A 129 -23.81 7.17 22.65
CA ASP A 129 -22.97 7.86 21.67
C ASP A 129 -21.55 8.12 22.21
N GLY A 130 -20.66 8.63 21.37
CA GLY A 130 -19.31 8.99 21.78
C GLY A 130 -18.47 9.60 20.67
N ASP A 131 -17.27 10.06 21.01
CA ASP A 131 -16.36 10.69 20.03
C ASP A 131 -15.68 9.66 19.10
N PHE A 132 -15.62 8.40 19.53
CA PHE A 132 -14.88 7.34 18.85
C PHE A 132 -15.66 6.03 18.78
N PHE A 133 -15.53 5.33 17.66
CA PHE A 133 -16.16 4.03 17.45
C PHE A 133 -15.37 3.08 16.55
N LEU A 134 -15.70 1.79 16.63
CA LEU A 134 -15.21 0.76 15.73
C LEU A 134 -16.33 0.31 14.80
N GLU A 135 -15.98 -0.02 13.55
CA GLU A 135 -16.92 -0.67 12.64
C GLU A 135 -17.17 -2.11 13.10
N GLY A 136 -18.35 -2.35 13.65
CA GLY A 136 -18.85 -3.69 13.95
C GLY A 136 -19.69 -4.26 12.80
N LYS A 137 -20.09 -5.53 12.93
CA LYS A 137 -20.95 -6.21 11.93
C LYS A 137 -22.35 -5.61 11.84
N SER A 138 -22.89 -5.15 12.98
CA SER A 138 -24.26 -4.64 13.14
C SER A 138 -24.34 -3.11 13.23
N GLY A 139 -23.21 -2.40 13.18
CA GLY A 139 -23.13 -0.95 13.38
C GLY A 139 -21.86 -0.54 14.11
N GLY A 140 -21.78 0.73 14.51
CA GLY A 140 -20.68 1.25 15.32
C GLY A 140 -20.69 0.65 16.73
N VAL A 141 -19.50 0.41 17.29
CA VAL A 141 -19.32 -0.05 18.68
C VAL A 141 -18.44 0.97 19.42
N CYS A 142 -18.88 1.41 20.60
CA CYS A 142 -18.11 2.34 21.44
C CYS A 142 -16.85 1.70 22.01
N LEU A 143 -15.95 2.53 22.55
CA LEU A 143 -14.69 2.05 23.12
C LEU A 143 -14.91 1.12 24.31
N ASP A 144 -15.85 1.42 25.20
CA ASP A 144 -16.12 0.58 26.38
C ASP A 144 -16.62 -0.82 25.99
N CYS A 145 -17.62 -0.89 25.10
CA CYS A 145 -18.12 -2.18 24.62
C CYS A 145 -17.10 -2.98 23.81
N ALA A 146 -16.07 -2.32 23.28
CA ALA A 146 -14.96 -2.97 22.58
C ALA A 146 -13.75 -3.29 23.47
N ASP A 147 -13.87 -3.11 24.81
CA ASP A 147 -12.78 -3.28 25.78
C ASP A 147 -11.57 -2.35 25.52
N LEU A 148 -11.84 -1.15 24.98
CA LEU A 148 -10.87 -0.09 24.69
C LEU A 148 -11.10 1.18 25.51
N GLY A 149 -12.10 1.22 26.40
CA GLY A 149 -12.44 2.38 27.22
C GLY A 149 -11.34 2.83 28.18
N HIS A 150 -10.38 1.95 28.48
CA HIS A 150 -9.21 2.25 29.30
C HIS A 150 -8.10 3.00 28.53
N LEU A 151 -8.28 3.26 27.23
CA LEU A 151 -7.31 3.98 26.42
C LEU A 151 -7.68 5.46 26.31
N GLU A 152 -6.65 6.31 26.38
CA GLU A 152 -6.80 7.75 26.22
C GLU A 152 -6.38 8.20 24.81
N PHE A 153 -7.09 9.22 24.30
CA PHE A 153 -6.81 9.79 23.00
C PHE A 153 -5.65 10.77 23.05
N LEU A 154 -4.60 10.47 22.29
CA LEU A 154 -3.47 11.35 22.04
C LEU A 154 -3.55 11.88 20.60
N PRO A 155 -3.79 13.20 20.41
CA PRO A 155 -3.85 13.79 19.07
C PRO A 155 -2.51 13.71 18.34
N SER A 156 -2.58 13.78 17.02
CA SER A 156 -1.41 13.94 16.17
C SER A 156 -0.74 15.31 16.40
N GLY A 157 0.57 15.38 16.14
CA GLY A 157 1.35 16.61 16.33
C GLY A 157 2.81 16.29 16.59
N ASP A 158 3.14 15.77 17.77
CA ASP A 158 4.50 15.29 18.08
C ASP A 158 4.66 13.82 17.68
N ALA A 159 5.40 13.58 16.59
CA ALA A 159 5.71 12.24 16.10
C ALA A 159 6.57 11.42 17.09
N ALA A 160 7.40 12.07 17.90
CA ALA A 160 8.18 11.39 18.94
C ALA A 160 7.27 10.93 20.07
N LEU A 161 6.36 11.80 20.53
CA LEU A 161 5.41 11.47 21.59
C LEU A 161 4.46 10.35 21.18
N THR A 162 3.78 10.50 20.04
CA THR A 162 2.86 9.48 19.52
C THR A 162 3.57 8.18 19.15
N GLY A 163 4.83 8.25 18.68
CA GLY A 163 5.64 7.06 18.41
C GLY A 163 6.04 6.30 19.67
N ARG A 164 6.45 7.01 20.73
CA ARG A 164 6.85 6.42 22.02
C ARG A 164 5.66 5.90 22.81
N ALA A 165 4.57 6.68 22.92
CA ALA A 165 3.36 6.26 23.61
C ALA A 165 2.83 4.96 23.00
N ARG A 166 2.75 4.89 21.66
CA ARG A 166 2.39 3.67 20.95
C ARG A 166 3.32 2.49 21.25
N LYS A 167 4.62 2.73 21.40
CA LYS A 167 5.61 1.67 21.66
C LYS A 167 5.56 1.17 23.11
N ALA A 168 5.29 2.06 24.07
CA ALA A 168 5.21 1.74 25.49
C ALA A 168 3.87 1.09 25.87
N SER A 169 2.78 1.43 25.16
CA SER A 169 1.44 0.90 25.42
C SER A 169 1.32 -0.58 25.02
N ARG A 170 0.70 -1.41 25.87
CA ARG A 170 0.40 -2.81 25.48
C ARG A 170 -0.67 -2.88 24.40
N LEU A 171 -1.68 -2.04 24.49
CA LEU A 171 -2.75 -1.92 23.50
C LEU A 171 -2.74 -0.52 22.88
N SER A 172 -2.85 -0.43 21.56
CA SER A 172 -2.96 0.87 20.89
C SER A 172 -3.77 0.78 19.61
N ALA A 173 -4.54 1.84 19.34
CA ALA A 173 -5.30 1.98 18.12
C ALA A 173 -4.92 3.27 17.38
N VAL A 174 -5.05 3.27 16.06
CA VAL A 174 -4.91 4.47 15.23
C VAL A 174 -6.29 5.08 15.06
N VAL A 175 -6.43 6.35 15.41
CA VAL A 175 -7.68 7.09 15.18
C VAL A 175 -7.62 7.78 13.83
N VAL A 176 -8.65 7.56 13.02
CA VAL A 176 -8.81 8.19 11.70
C VAL A 176 -10.17 8.86 11.61
N MET A 177 -10.26 9.88 10.77
CA MET A 177 -11.50 10.60 10.48
C MET A 177 -11.67 10.70 8.98
N TRP A 178 -12.90 10.60 8.50
CA TRP A 178 -13.19 10.78 7.09
C TRP A 178 -13.05 12.25 6.70
N ASN A 179 -12.15 12.56 5.76
CA ASN A 179 -12.05 13.90 5.19
C ASN A 179 -12.90 13.98 3.92
N LEU A 180 -14.08 14.59 4.03
CA LEU A 180 -15.02 14.77 2.92
C LEU A 180 -14.41 15.53 1.73
N ARG A 181 -13.56 16.54 1.98
CA ARG A 181 -12.96 17.36 0.91
C ARG A 181 -11.94 16.58 0.09
N ARG A 182 -11.21 15.66 0.72
CA ARG A 182 -10.16 14.86 0.06
C ARG A 182 -10.56 13.41 -0.23
N ASN A 183 -11.80 13.05 0.10
CA ASN A 183 -12.38 11.72 -0.10
C ASN A 183 -11.49 10.58 0.40
N ARG A 184 -10.92 10.73 1.61
CA ARG A 184 -10.02 9.75 2.21
C ARG A 184 -10.03 9.85 3.73
N TYR A 185 -9.65 8.76 4.41
CA TYR A 185 -9.38 8.77 5.84
C TYR A 185 -8.07 9.50 6.14
N GLU A 186 -8.13 10.45 7.07
CA GLU A 186 -6.96 11.16 7.60
C GLU A 186 -6.72 10.74 9.05
N ARG A 187 -5.47 10.42 9.39
CA ARG A 187 -5.07 10.06 10.74
C ARG A 187 -5.18 11.28 11.66
N GLN A 188 -5.95 11.14 12.74
CA GLN A 188 -6.15 12.18 13.74
C GLN A 188 -5.22 12.03 14.94
N GLY A 189 -4.86 10.80 15.30
CA GLY A 189 -4.08 10.53 16.51
C GLY A 189 -3.90 9.04 16.78
N ILE A 190 -3.72 8.70 18.05
CA ILE A 190 -3.72 7.33 18.56
C ILE A 190 -4.52 7.23 19.86
N LEU A 191 -5.03 6.04 20.16
CA LEU A 191 -5.46 5.66 21.50
C LEU A 191 -4.34 4.82 22.13
N ALA A 192 -3.96 5.14 23.37
CA ALA A 192 -2.92 4.44 24.12
C ALA A 192 -3.22 4.46 25.63
N GLU A 193 -2.58 3.57 26.39
CA GLU A 193 -2.73 3.51 27.84
C GLU A 193 -2.22 4.83 28.48
N PRO A 194 -2.93 5.39 29.49
CA PRO A 194 -2.55 6.64 30.13
C PRO A 194 -1.10 6.63 30.65
N ALA A 195 -0.71 5.55 31.32
CA ALA A 195 0.65 5.36 31.84
C ALA A 195 1.72 5.37 30.73
N ALA A 196 1.40 4.85 29.53
CA ALA A 196 2.30 4.87 28.39
C ALA A 196 2.44 6.27 27.78
N ILE A 197 1.36 7.06 27.76
CA ILE A 197 1.37 8.46 27.35
C ILE A 197 2.23 9.28 28.31
N GLU A 198 2.04 9.13 29.63
CA GLU A 198 2.82 9.83 30.65
C GLU A 198 4.30 9.48 30.59
N GLN A 199 4.63 8.19 30.44
CA GLN A 199 6.02 7.76 30.26
C GLN A 199 6.63 8.40 29.01
N ALA A 200 5.92 8.34 27.88
CA ALA A 200 6.39 8.93 26.63
C ALA A 200 6.58 10.45 26.76
N ALA A 201 5.70 11.15 27.47
CA ALA A 201 5.83 12.58 27.74
C ALA A 201 7.09 12.89 28.55
N ARG A 202 7.35 12.14 29.64
CA ARG A 202 8.58 12.27 30.45
C ARG A 202 9.85 12.05 29.62
N GLU A 203 9.87 11.01 28.79
CA GLU A 203 11.00 10.72 27.91
C GLU A 203 11.18 11.78 26.80
N CYS A 204 10.09 12.33 26.28
CA CYS A 204 10.14 13.40 25.28
C CYS A 204 10.67 14.71 25.87
N LEU A 205 10.35 15.00 27.13
CA LEU A 205 10.88 16.15 27.86
C LEU A 205 12.37 15.97 28.16
N SER A 206 12.79 14.78 28.61
CA SER A 206 14.19 14.53 28.99
C SER A 206 15.18 14.64 27.83
N ASP A 207 14.75 14.33 26.60
CA ASP A 207 15.61 14.38 25.41
C ASP A 207 15.28 15.49 24.41
N ALA A 208 14.42 16.45 24.81
CA ALA A 208 14.01 17.57 23.97
C ALA A 208 15.20 18.34 23.37
N ASP A 209 16.19 18.69 24.20
CA ASP A 209 17.38 19.43 23.76
C ASP A 209 18.29 18.63 22.84
N VAL A 210 18.46 17.33 23.13
CA VAL A 210 19.25 16.44 22.28
C VAL A 210 18.59 16.31 20.90
N ARG A 211 17.27 16.16 20.85
CA ARG A 211 16.50 16.14 19.60
C ARG A 211 16.57 17.48 18.86
N ALA A 212 16.48 18.61 19.57
CA ALA A 212 16.60 19.93 18.96
C ALA A 212 17.98 20.13 18.31
N ARG A 213 19.06 19.78 19.01
CA ARG A 213 20.43 19.85 18.49
C ARG A 213 20.64 18.93 17.29
N ARG A 214 20.12 17.70 17.34
CA ARG A 214 20.17 16.76 16.20
C ARG A 214 19.39 17.31 15.00
N ARG A 215 18.18 17.84 15.21
CA ARG A 215 17.37 18.47 14.15
C ARG A 215 18.11 19.64 13.51
N ALA A 216 18.73 20.52 14.30
CA ALA A 216 19.51 21.64 13.78
C ALA A 216 20.68 21.17 12.90
N ARG A 217 21.48 20.21 13.39
CA ARG A 217 22.58 19.60 12.62
C ARG A 217 22.09 18.94 11.33
N ASP A 218 20.99 18.20 11.42
CA ASP A 218 20.39 17.53 10.27
C ASP A 218 19.84 18.53 9.24
N THR A 219 19.24 19.64 9.67
CA THR A 219 18.78 20.71 8.77
C THR A 219 19.96 21.31 8.01
N THR A 220 21.06 21.64 8.71
CA THR A 220 22.28 22.13 8.06
C THR A 220 22.86 21.10 7.09
N ARG A 221 22.96 19.84 7.51
CA ARG A 221 23.47 18.76 6.66
C ARG A 221 22.61 18.60 5.40
N ARG A 222 21.28 18.54 5.55
CA ARG A 222 20.32 18.42 4.43
C ARG A 222 20.41 19.60 3.48
N ALA A 223 20.57 20.83 3.96
CA ALA A 223 20.69 22.00 3.10
C ALA A 223 21.93 21.93 2.19
N VAL A 224 23.09 21.55 2.74
CA VAL A 224 24.33 21.36 1.97
C VAL A 224 24.15 20.24 0.93
N GLU A 225 23.55 19.15 1.38
CA GLU A 225 23.24 18.00 0.56
C GLU A 225 22.27 18.35 -0.59
N ASP A 226 21.19 19.06 -0.32
CA ASP A 226 20.22 19.50 -1.32
C ASP A 226 20.86 20.40 -2.37
N GLN A 227 21.71 21.35 -1.97
CA GLN A 227 22.48 22.19 -2.90
C GLN A 227 23.36 21.35 -3.84
N ARG A 228 24.08 20.36 -3.30
CA ARG A 228 24.91 19.47 -4.13
C ARG A 228 24.05 18.70 -5.14
N PHE A 229 22.92 18.16 -4.68
CA PHE A 229 22.00 17.42 -5.54
C PHE A 229 21.39 18.30 -6.64
N GLN A 230 21.00 19.53 -6.31
CA GLN A 230 20.48 20.47 -7.30
C GLN A 230 21.51 20.77 -8.39
N GLY A 231 22.79 20.95 -8.03
CA GLY A 231 23.88 21.14 -8.99
C GLY A 231 24.11 19.92 -9.90
N GLU A 232 24.22 18.72 -9.30
CA GLU A 232 24.36 17.46 -10.04
C GLU A 232 23.16 17.22 -10.98
N PHE A 233 21.94 17.48 -10.52
CA PHE A 233 20.71 17.28 -11.28
C PHE A 233 20.59 18.28 -12.44
N ALA A 234 20.91 19.56 -12.22
CA ALA A 234 20.94 20.56 -13.28
C ALA A 234 21.98 20.21 -14.36
N ALA A 235 23.14 19.68 -13.97
CA ALA A 235 24.15 19.18 -14.91
C ALA A 235 23.63 18.00 -15.73
N ALA A 236 23.00 17.02 -15.07
CA ALA A 236 22.41 15.86 -15.75
C ALA A 236 21.29 16.25 -16.72
N ILE A 237 20.47 17.27 -16.40
CA ILE A 237 19.46 17.81 -17.33
C ILE A 237 20.15 18.37 -18.59
N ARG A 238 21.22 19.15 -18.43
CA ARG A 238 21.93 19.74 -19.58
C ARG A 238 22.61 18.69 -20.45
N GLU A 239 23.12 17.62 -19.84
CA GLU A 239 23.69 16.49 -20.57
C GLU A 239 22.63 15.74 -21.39
N GLN A 240 21.47 15.46 -20.80
CA GLN A 240 20.37 14.78 -21.51
C GLN A 240 19.64 15.68 -22.51
N PHE A 241 19.64 17.00 -22.29
CA PHE A 241 18.95 17.99 -23.12
C PHE A 241 19.89 19.15 -23.50
N PRO A 242 20.74 18.98 -24.53
CA PRO A 242 21.75 19.99 -24.90
C PRO A 242 21.20 21.36 -25.31
N GLY A 243 19.93 21.44 -25.71
CA GLY A 243 19.24 22.70 -26.04
C GLY A 243 18.59 23.41 -24.85
N CYS A 244 18.72 22.88 -23.63
CA CYS A 244 18.12 23.47 -22.44
C CYS A 244 18.97 24.63 -21.90
N PRO A 245 18.42 25.85 -21.74
CA PRO A 245 19.14 26.96 -21.11
C PRO A 245 19.54 26.63 -19.65
N PRO A 246 20.73 27.06 -19.18
CA PRO A 246 21.21 26.78 -17.82
C PRO A 246 20.21 27.20 -16.73
N GLU A 247 19.63 28.39 -16.84
CA GLU A 247 18.66 28.93 -15.90
C GLU A 247 17.41 28.04 -15.77
N ARG A 248 16.97 27.45 -16.89
CA ARG A 248 15.83 26.53 -16.89
C ARG A 248 16.17 25.21 -16.19
N ALA A 249 17.35 24.65 -16.44
CA ALA A 249 17.81 23.44 -15.77
C ALA A 249 17.94 23.64 -14.26
N GLU A 250 18.47 24.80 -13.84
CA GLU A 250 18.58 25.19 -12.43
C GLU A 250 17.22 25.38 -11.77
N ALA A 251 16.28 26.07 -12.44
CA ALA A 251 14.91 26.22 -11.94
C ALA A 251 14.21 24.87 -11.75
N ILE A 252 14.37 23.93 -12.68
CA ILE A 252 13.82 22.57 -12.56
C ILE A 252 14.47 21.84 -11.37
N ALA A 253 15.79 21.98 -11.19
CA ALA A 253 16.51 21.34 -10.10
C ALA A 253 16.10 21.87 -8.73
N LEU A 254 15.89 23.19 -8.60
CA LEU A 254 15.49 23.83 -7.33
C LEU A 254 14.17 23.26 -6.78
N HIS A 255 13.22 22.95 -7.67
CA HIS A 255 11.92 22.41 -7.29
C HIS A 255 11.91 20.89 -7.08
N ARG A 256 13.05 20.22 -7.27
CA ARG A 256 13.16 18.76 -7.19
C ARG A 256 13.68 18.31 -5.82
N PRO A 257 12.86 17.68 -4.96
CA PRO A 257 13.37 17.08 -3.73
C PRO A 257 14.19 15.82 -4.04
N ARG A 258 15.27 15.60 -3.27
CA ARG A 258 16.13 14.41 -3.35
C ARG A 258 15.40 13.06 -3.28
N GLN A 259 14.24 13.05 -2.63
CA GLN A 259 13.54 11.82 -2.23
C GLN A 259 12.71 11.18 -3.35
N TRP A 260 12.81 11.65 -4.59
CA TRP A 260 12.07 11.02 -5.69
C TRP A 260 12.81 9.77 -6.17
N PRO A 261 12.32 8.55 -5.90
CA PRO A 261 12.89 7.35 -6.50
C PRO A 261 12.60 7.37 -8.00
N GLY A 262 13.59 6.95 -8.79
CA GLY A 262 13.50 6.91 -10.25
C GLY A 262 12.23 6.25 -10.79
N ARG A 263 11.80 6.76 -11.95
CA ARG A 263 10.78 6.20 -12.86
C ARG A 263 9.42 5.83 -12.23
N GLN A 264 8.53 6.82 -12.20
CA GLN A 264 7.13 6.59 -12.55
C GLN A 264 6.88 7.47 -13.76
N GLU A 265 6.72 6.83 -14.92
CA GLU A 265 6.18 7.48 -16.11
C GLU A 265 4.87 8.15 -15.71
N CYS A 266 4.79 9.45 -15.96
CA CYS A 266 3.60 10.24 -15.73
C CYS A 266 2.51 9.80 -16.73
N HIS A 267 1.85 8.69 -16.44
CA HIS A 267 0.51 8.44 -16.97
C HIS A 267 -0.48 9.17 -16.06
N GLY A 268 -1.34 9.98 -16.70
CA GLY A 268 -2.30 10.85 -16.06
C GLY A 268 -3.10 10.14 -14.96
N THR A 269 -3.33 10.86 -13.87
CA THR A 269 -4.08 10.40 -12.72
C THR A 269 -5.54 10.18 -13.09
N GLU A 270 -5.90 8.95 -13.46
CA GLU A 270 -7.29 8.50 -13.38
C GLU A 270 -7.61 8.19 -11.91
N ALA A 271 -8.49 9.01 -11.35
CA ALA A 271 -9.04 8.86 -10.01
C ALA A 271 -9.84 7.55 -9.91
N GLY A 272 -9.21 6.50 -9.38
CA GLY A 272 -9.87 5.26 -8.98
C GLY A 272 -10.71 5.48 -7.72
N SER A 273 -12.02 5.63 -7.90
CA SER A 273 -13.01 5.64 -6.83
C SER A 273 -13.00 4.31 -6.07
N ARG A 274 -12.71 4.33 -4.77
CA ARG A 274 -13.02 3.23 -3.85
C ARG A 274 -14.04 3.71 -2.84
N ARG A 275 -15.20 3.03 -2.90
CA ARG A 275 -16.28 2.84 -1.90
C ARG A 275 -16.47 4.00 -0.91
N GLY A 276 -17.53 4.77 -1.17
CA GLY A 276 -18.14 5.63 -0.15
C GLY A 276 -18.74 4.81 1.01
N PRO A 277 -19.08 5.48 2.12
CA PRO A 277 -19.57 4.81 3.32
C PRO A 277 -20.89 4.06 3.05
N PRO A 278 -21.17 2.95 3.76
CA PRO A 278 -22.50 2.35 3.74
C PRO A 278 -23.49 3.38 4.28
N ARG A 279 -24.45 3.79 3.45
CA ARG A 279 -25.56 4.63 3.87
C ARG A 279 -26.45 3.82 4.81
N GLY A 280 -26.21 3.94 6.12
CA GLY A 280 -27.20 3.56 7.13
C GLY A 280 -28.48 4.37 6.91
N GLY A 281 -29.60 3.67 6.76
CA GLY A 281 -30.89 4.26 6.46
C GLY A 281 -31.31 5.25 7.54
N ARG A 282 -31.50 6.51 7.14
CA ARG A 282 -32.18 7.52 7.97
C ARG A 282 -33.66 7.17 8.05
N VAL A 283 -34.14 6.77 9.21
CA VAL A 283 -35.55 6.97 9.55
C VAL A 283 -35.71 8.45 9.87
N ARG A 284 -36.38 9.18 8.97
CA ARG A 284 -36.82 10.56 9.23
C ARG A 284 -37.97 10.53 10.26
N PRO A 285 -37.92 11.29 11.36
CA PRO A 285 -39.14 11.60 12.08
C PRO A 285 -39.92 12.69 11.32
N PRO A 286 -41.27 12.63 11.27
CA PRO A 286 -42.08 13.66 10.65
C PRO A 286 -42.17 14.90 11.56
N CYS A 287 -41.68 16.04 11.07
CA CYS A 287 -42.01 17.36 11.60
C CYS A 287 -43.48 17.71 11.32
N ARG A 288 -44.34 17.78 12.35
CA ARG A 288 -45.63 18.51 12.43
C ARG A 288 -45.98 18.58 13.93
N HIS A 289 -46.50 19.63 14.55
CA HIS A 289 -46.85 20.99 14.18
C HIS A 289 -46.75 21.86 15.44
N ARG A 290 -46.38 23.11 15.19
CA ARG A 290 -46.76 24.33 15.90
C ARG A 290 -48.18 24.26 16.53
N LEU A 291 -48.26 24.38 17.85
CA LEU A 291 -49.01 25.40 18.61
C LEU A 291 -48.34 25.55 19.98
#